data_AF-A0A7C6M955-F1
#
_entry.id   AF-A0A7C6M955-F1
#
_cell.length_a   1.000
_cell.length_b   1.000
_cell.length_c   1.000
_cell.angle_alpha   90.00
_cell.angle_beta   90.00
_cell.angle_gamma   90.00
#
_symmetry.space_group_name_H-M   'P 1'
#
loop_
_entity.id
_entity.type
_entity.pdbx_description
1 polymer ?
#
loop_
_entity_poly.entity_id
_entity_poly.type
_entity_poly.pdbx_seq_one_letter_code
_entity_poly.pdbx_strand_id
1 'polypeptide(L)'
;LSLYHGYILKVDDSRRTLFENNEDLAKLVRKTLAPGVYLLDTDSPDDLQAVAARAGIDFLPAVAMGTPKSDPSPLPSLLLDQQELESEEGLPVSSSTSATRSVPATKAVEIRSKLIAALDELDLPREQRDVLLSRIERKIIVSTRQLDPESVRPEKMEARGMDFMGKVRIAEQASASDSLLQIQLEAGKDTRTILGKPLSMIKKRGDVMLKIQSEADGSIETLSLGRAVLVRRIRGSIFSEPLKG
;
A
#
# COMPACT_ATOMS: atom_id res chain seq x y z
N LEU A 1 -11.89 -43.65 13.65
CA LEU A 1 -12.05 -42.23 13.22
C LEU A 1 -13.25 -42.17 12.28
N SER A 2 -14.15 -41.19 12.42
CA SER A 2 -15.34 -41.07 11.56
C SER A 2 -15.46 -39.63 11.07
N LEU A 3 -15.56 -39.46 9.75
CA LEU A 3 -15.76 -38.17 9.10
C LEU A 3 -17.24 -38.03 8.74
N TYR A 4 -17.83 -36.87 9.04
CA TYR A 4 -19.21 -36.55 8.72
C TYR A 4 -19.26 -35.29 7.84
N HIS A 5 -20.13 -35.29 6.84
CA HIS A 5 -20.42 -34.14 5.98
C HIS A 5 -21.92 -33.82 6.12
N GLY A 6 -22.26 -32.55 6.30
CA GLY A 6 -23.63 -32.10 6.48
C GLY A 6 -23.71 -30.72 7.12
N TYR A 7 -24.93 -30.26 7.40
CA TYR A 7 -25.18 -28.97 8.03
C TYR A 7 -25.21 -29.11 9.56
N ILE A 8 -24.60 -28.14 10.25
CA ILE A 8 -24.57 -28.09 11.70
C ILE A 8 -25.48 -26.95 12.16
N LEU A 9 -26.46 -27.28 13.00
CA LEU A 9 -27.33 -26.32 13.63
C LEU A 9 -26.92 -26.11 15.09
N LYS A 10 -26.65 -24.86 15.45
CA LYS A 10 -26.43 -24.44 16.83
C LYS A 10 -27.70 -23.76 17.36
N VAL A 11 -28.28 -24.34 18.40
CA VAL A 11 -29.46 -23.82 19.09
C VAL A 11 -29.03 -23.28 20.45
N ASP A 12 -29.53 -22.10 20.81
CA ASP A 12 -29.30 -21.48 22.11
C ASP A 12 -30.04 -22.25 23.23
N ASP A 13 -29.50 -22.28 24.45
CA ASP A 13 -30.07 -23.01 25.59
C ASP A 13 -31.51 -22.60 25.89
N SER A 14 -31.87 -21.33 25.64
CA SER A 14 -33.22 -20.80 25.84
C SER A 14 -34.27 -21.43 24.91
N ARG A 15 -33.85 -22.01 23.79
CA ARG A 15 -34.73 -22.55 22.72
C ARG A 15 -34.56 -24.05 22.50
N ARG A 16 -33.65 -24.67 23.25
CA ARG A 16 -33.31 -26.08 23.16
C ARG A 16 -34.48 -27.00 23.47
N THR A 17 -35.29 -26.65 24.47
CA THR A 17 -36.48 -27.43 24.85
C THR A 17 -37.55 -27.44 23.76
N LEU A 18 -37.70 -26.34 23.01
CA LEU A 18 -38.64 -26.26 21.89
C LEU A 18 -38.17 -27.09 20.69
N PHE A 19 -36.86 -27.17 20.48
CA PHE A 19 -36.26 -27.99 19.43
C PHE A 19 -36.32 -29.48 19.76
N GLU A 20 -36.01 -29.88 20.99
CA GLU A 20 -36.05 -31.28 21.45
C GLU A 20 -37.48 -31.83 21.58
N ASN A 21 -38.46 -30.98 21.91
CA ASN A 21 -39.87 -31.39 22.04
C ASN A 21 -40.60 -31.53 20.69
N ASN A 22 -39.99 -31.08 19.58
CA ASN A 22 -40.62 -31.15 18.26
C ASN A 22 -40.15 -32.41 17.50
N GLU A 23 -41.05 -33.39 17.37
CA GLU A 23 -40.73 -34.69 16.75
C GLU A 23 -40.24 -34.57 15.31
N ASP A 24 -40.67 -33.55 14.57
CA ASP A 24 -40.29 -33.39 13.15
C ASP A 24 -38.85 -32.87 12.98
N LEU A 25 -38.36 -32.09 13.95
CA LEU A 25 -36.97 -31.62 13.97
C LEU A 25 -36.02 -32.65 14.58
N ALA A 26 -36.49 -33.42 15.57
CA ALA A 26 -35.71 -34.51 16.14
C ALA A 26 -35.39 -35.61 15.10
N LYS A 27 -36.30 -35.88 14.16
CA LYS A 27 -36.08 -36.84 13.05
C LYS A 27 -34.98 -36.40 12.07
N LEU A 28 -34.71 -35.09 11.95
CA LEU A 28 -33.66 -34.55 11.09
C LEU A 28 -32.27 -34.62 11.72
N VAL A 29 -32.16 -34.91 13.03
CA VAL A 29 -30.88 -34.98 13.73
C VAL A 29 -30.21 -36.32 13.45
N ARG A 30 -29.16 -36.28 12.63
CA ARG A 30 -28.30 -37.44 12.38
C ARG A 30 -27.43 -37.80 13.59
N LYS A 31 -26.90 -36.77 14.27
CA LYS A 31 -26.03 -36.94 15.43
C LYS A 31 -25.97 -35.68 16.29
N THR A 32 -26.03 -35.85 17.61
CA THR A 32 -25.75 -34.78 18.56
C THR A 32 -24.24 -34.69 18.78
N LEU A 33 -23.64 -33.55 18.43
CA LEU A 33 -22.20 -33.31 18.58
C LEU A 33 -21.85 -32.71 19.95
N ALA A 34 -22.74 -31.87 20.47
CA ALA A 34 -22.68 -31.29 21.80
C ALA A 34 -24.09 -30.86 22.25
N PRO A 35 -24.33 -30.58 23.54
CA PRO A 35 -25.60 -30.01 24.00
C PRO A 35 -25.89 -28.70 23.23
N GLY A 36 -27.03 -28.63 22.53
CA GLY A 36 -27.38 -27.48 21.67
C GLY A 36 -26.68 -27.43 20.30
N VAL A 37 -25.92 -28.46 19.91
CA VAL A 37 -25.26 -28.55 18.59
C VAL A 37 -25.59 -29.89 17.93
N TYR A 38 -26.36 -29.81 16.84
CA TYR A 38 -26.90 -30.96 16.15
C TYR A 38 -26.41 -31.00 14.70
N LEU A 39 -25.97 -32.17 14.24
CA LEU A 39 -25.69 -32.46 12.84
C LEU A 39 -26.98 -32.95 12.18
N LEU A 40 -27.38 -32.31 11.09
CA LEU A 40 -28.63 -32.58 10.38
C LEU A 40 -28.39 -33.46 9.16
N ASP A 41 -29.32 -34.37 8.87
CA ASP A 41 -29.33 -35.24 7.68
C ASP A 41 -30.13 -34.57 6.54
N THR A 42 -29.65 -33.43 6.06
CA THR A 42 -30.26 -32.69 4.96
C THR A 42 -29.22 -32.32 3.91
N ASP A 43 -29.53 -32.53 2.63
CA ASP A 43 -28.64 -32.17 1.52
C ASP A 43 -28.85 -30.72 1.05
N SER A 44 -30.03 -30.14 1.33
CA SER A 44 -30.37 -28.77 0.94
C SER A 44 -30.81 -27.91 2.14
N PRO A 45 -30.48 -26.60 2.15
CA PRO A 45 -30.94 -25.67 3.18
C PRO A 45 -32.43 -25.32 3.05
N ASP A 46 -33.02 -25.49 1.86
CA ASP A 46 -34.42 -25.18 1.57
C ASP A 46 -35.37 -26.20 2.21
N ASP A 47 -34.97 -27.48 2.24
CA ASP A 47 -35.73 -28.53 2.93
C ASP A 47 -35.76 -28.28 4.45
N LEU A 48 -34.65 -27.77 5.00
CA LEU A 48 -34.58 -27.42 6.41
C LEU A 48 -35.52 -26.25 6.75
N GLN A 49 -35.62 -25.26 5.86
CA GLN A 49 -36.54 -24.13 6.00
C GLN A 49 -38.01 -24.56 5.88
N ALA A 50 -38.33 -25.47 4.96
CA ALA A 50 -39.67 -26.01 4.82
C ALA A 50 -40.13 -26.80 6.07
N VAL A 51 -39.24 -27.60 6.66
CA VAL A 51 -39.57 -28.35 7.89
C VAL A 51 -39.63 -27.43 9.11
N ALA A 52 -38.73 -26.46 9.24
CA ALA A 52 -38.78 -25.47 10.31
C ALA A 52 -40.07 -24.61 10.26
N ALA A 53 -40.52 -24.24 9.06
CA ALA A 53 -41.78 -23.52 8.86
C ALA A 53 -43.00 -24.35 9.27
N ARG A 54 -43.04 -25.65 8.92
CA ARG A 54 -44.11 -26.58 9.35
C ARG A 54 -44.12 -26.80 10.86
N ALA A 55 -42.94 -26.78 11.47
CA ALA A 55 -42.72 -26.87 12.90
C ALA A 55 -43.06 -25.56 13.67
N GLY A 56 -43.49 -24.50 12.98
CA GLY A 56 -43.82 -23.21 13.59
C GLY A 56 -42.60 -22.44 14.11
N ILE A 57 -41.39 -22.79 13.65
CA ILE A 57 -40.13 -22.19 14.08
C ILE A 57 -39.64 -21.27 12.95
N ASP A 58 -39.94 -19.99 13.09
CA ASP A 58 -39.63 -18.93 12.11
C ASP A 58 -38.17 -18.43 12.21
N PHE A 59 -37.23 -19.31 12.57
CA PHE A 59 -35.90 -18.92 13.07
C PHE A 59 -34.73 -19.68 12.44
N LEU A 60 -34.78 -19.90 11.13
CA LEU A 60 -33.53 -20.20 10.42
C LEU A 60 -33.00 -18.90 9.85
N PRO A 61 -32.01 -18.24 10.47
CA PRO A 61 -31.22 -17.26 9.75
C PRO A 61 -30.67 -17.95 8.51
N ALA A 62 -30.77 -17.29 7.36
CA ALA A 62 -30.15 -17.73 6.11
C ALA A 62 -28.76 -18.26 6.45
N VAL A 63 -28.48 -19.52 6.07
CA VAL A 63 -27.27 -20.25 6.45
C VAL A 63 -26.13 -19.26 6.50
N ALA A 64 -25.45 -19.15 7.64
CA ALA A 64 -24.23 -18.36 7.78
C ALA A 64 -23.10 -19.06 6.99
N MET A 65 -23.33 -19.32 5.71
CA MET A 65 -22.31 -19.40 4.71
C MET A 65 -21.62 -18.05 4.84
N GLY A 66 -20.47 -18.04 5.52
CA GLY A 66 -19.48 -17.00 5.25
C GLY A 66 -19.45 -16.88 3.74
N THR A 67 -19.74 -15.67 3.24
CA THR A 67 -19.92 -15.37 1.82
C THR A 67 -19.08 -16.33 0.99
N PRO A 68 -19.66 -17.13 0.06
CA PRO A 68 -18.84 -17.98 -0.79
C PRO A 68 -17.74 -17.07 -1.34
N LYS A 69 -16.48 -17.48 -1.21
CA LYS A 69 -15.35 -16.75 -1.77
C LYS A 69 -15.70 -16.52 -3.23
N SER A 70 -16.26 -15.36 -3.54
CA SER A 70 -16.44 -14.92 -4.91
C SER A 70 -15.02 -14.92 -5.43
N ASP A 71 -14.77 -15.69 -6.48
CA ASP A 71 -13.55 -15.51 -7.24
C ASP A 71 -13.43 -14.01 -7.52
N PRO A 72 -12.26 -13.40 -7.25
CA PRO A 72 -12.08 -11.99 -7.49
C PRO A 72 -12.46 -11.72 -8.96
N SER A 73 -13.29 -10.69 -9.16
CA SER A 73 -13.68 -10.25 -10.50
C SER A 73 -12.42 -10.18 -11.38
N PRO A 74 -12.42 -10.76 -12.59
CA PRO A 74 -11.26 -10.73 -13.46
C PRO A 74 -10.89 -9.27 -13.72
N LEU A 75 -9.60 -8.96 -13.60
CA LEU A 75 -9.10 -7.63 -13.92
C LEU A 75 -9.52 -7.25 -15.35
N PRO A 76 -9.87 -5.97 -15.59
CA PRO A 76 -10.19 -5.51 -16.93
C PRO A 76 -9.02 -5.82 -17.88
N SER A 77 -9.33 -6.36 -19.05
CA SER A 77 -8.34 -6.60 -20.09
C SER A 77 -7.74 -5.27 -20.55
N LEU A 78 -6.41 -5.18 -20.50
CA LEU A 78 -5.68 -4.04 -21.06
C LEU A 78 -5.87 -4.06 -22.59
N LEU A 79 -6.70 -3.14 -23.09
CA LEU A 79 -6.74 -2.77 -24.50
C LEU A 79 -5.45 -2.02 -24.81
N LEU A 80 -4.43 -2.75 -25.26
CA LEU A 80 -3.22 -2.15 -25.82
C LEU A 80 -3.57 -1.67 -27.22
N ASP A 81 -3.58 -0.36 -27.42
CA ASP A 81 -3.85 0.25 -28.72
C ASP A 81 -2.74 -0.19 -29.70
N GLN A 82 -3.08 -1.05 -30.65
CA GLN A 82 -2.13 -1.71 -31.56
C GLN A 82 -1.66 -0.78 -32.70
N GLN A 83 -2.13 0.48 -32.74
CA GLN A 83 -1.86 1.40 -33.86
C GLN A 83 -0.38 1.84 -34.01
N GLU A 84 0.53 1.48 -33.09
CA GLU A 84 1.99 1.69 -33.28
C GLU A 84 2.77 0.43 -33.68
N LEU A 85 2.11 -0.71 -33.94
CA LEU A 85 2.75 -2.00 -34.25
C LEU A 85 2.55 -2.48 -35.70
N GLU A 86 2.03 -1.64 -36.59
CA GLU A 86 1.88 -1.99 -38.01
C GLU A 86 3.17 -1.73 -38.79
N SER A 87 4.05 -2.72 -38.81
CA SER A 87 4.93 -2.98 -39.97
C SER A 87 5.25 -4.47 -40.02
N GLU A 88 5.01 -5.04 -41.20
CA GLU A 88 5.39 -6.38 -41.72
C GLU A 88 4.47 -7.58 -41.41
N GLU A 89 3.55 -7.76 -42.35
CA GLU A 89 3.09 -9.01 -42.99
C GLU A 89 2.80 -10.27 -42.14
N GLY A 90 1.49 -10.51 -41.96
CA GLY A 90 0.79 -11.78 -42.23
C GLY A 90 1.28 -13.09 -41.60
N LEU A 91 0.51 -13.64 -40.65
CA LEU A 91 0.21 -15.09 -40.48
C LEU A 91 -0.82 -15.29 -39.34
N PRO A 92 -1.59 -16.40 -39.33
CA PRO A 92 -2.90 -16.48 -38.68
C PRO A 92 -2.81 -16.64 -37.17
N VAL A 93 -3.82 -16.06 -36.49
CA VAL A 93 -4.04 -16.13 -35.05
C VAL A 93 -4.44 -17.56 -34.67
N SER A 94 -3.45 -18.37 -34.31
CA SER A 94 -3.66 -19.58 -33.53
C SER A 94 -3.27 -19.31 -32.08
N SER A 95 -4.29 -19.45 -31.23
CA SER A 95 -4.24 -19.51 -29.78
C SER A 95 -3.15 -20.44 -29.25
N SER A 96 -2.67 -20.14 -28.04
CA SER A 96 -1.69 -20.87 -27.23
C SER A 96 -0.23 -20.60 -27.55
N THR A 97 0.32 -19.58 -26.87
CA THR A 97 1.57 -19.68 -26.10
C THR A 97 1.78 -18.35 -25.40
N SER A 98 1.95 -18.40 -24.08
CA SER A 98 2.55 -17.33 -23.29
C SER A 98 4.02 -17.17 -23.72
N ALA A 99 4.22 -16.65 -24.94
CA ALA A 99 5.51 -16.13 -25.35
C ALA A 99 5.61 -14.77 -24.68
N THR A 100 6.35 -14.71 -23.57
CA THR A 100 6.97 -13.49 -23.10
C THR A 100 7.72 -12.92 -24.30
N ARG A 101 7.10 -11.96 -25.00
CA ARG A 101 7.71 -11.24 -26.11
C ARG A 101 8.81 -10.39 -25.47
N SER A 102 9.96 -11.00 -25.22
CA SER A 102 11.15 -10.28 -24.78
C SER A 102 11.47 -9.31 -25.90
N VAL A 103 11.21 -8.03 -25.65
CA VAL A 103 11.69 -6.98 -26.53
C VAL A 103 13.20 -7.19 -26.61
N PRO A 104 13.79 -7.36 -27.81
CA PRO A 104 15.22 -7.61 -27.94
C PRO A 104 15.97 -6.47 -27.25
N ALA A 105 17.01 -6.80 -26.49
CA ALA A 105 17.73 -5.86 -25.64
C ALA A 105 18.20 -4.59 -26.41
N THR A 106 18.46 -4.72 -27.70
CA THR A 106 18.76 -3.62 -28.64
C THR A 106 17.65 -2.57 -28.71
N LYS A 107 16.39 -2.97 -28.83
CA LYS A 107 15.25 -2.02 -28.88
C LYS A 107 15.10 -1.26 -27.56
N ALA A 108 15.38 -1.90 -26.42
CA ALA A 108 15.32 -1.23 -25.12
C ALA A 108 16.41 -0.14 -24.97
N VAL A 109 17.60 -0.39 -25.52
CA VAL A 109 18.70 0.60 -25.54
C VAL A 109 18.34 1.77 -26.46
N GLU A 110 17.76 1.51 -27.63
CA GLU A 110 17.30 2.55 -28.55
C GLU A 110 16.19 3.43 -27.96
N ILE A 111 15.23 2.83 -27.25
CA ILE A 111 14.17 3.59 -26.56
C ILE A 111 14.80 4.48 -25.48
N ARG A 112 15.74 3.94 -24.70
CA ARG A 112 16.43 4.71 -23.66
C ARG A 112 17.24 5.88 -24.24
N SER A 113 17.98 5.67 -25.33
CA SER A 113 18.75 6.75 -25.96
C SER A 113 17.84 7.85 -26.51
N LYS A 114 16.71 7.47 -27.13
CA LYS A 114 15.67 8.43 -27.58
C LYS A 114 15.10 9.25 -26.42
N LEU A 115 14.82 8.62 -25.28
CA LEU A 115 14.31 9.31 -24.09
C LEU A 115 15.32 10.29 -23.48
N ILE A 116 16.61 9.91 -23.45
CA ILE A 116 17.68 10.79 -22.96
C ILE A 116 17.85 11.99 -23.91
N ALA A 117 17.84 11.77 -25.22
CA ALA A 117 17.92 12.86 -26.19
C ALA A 117 16.75 13.83 -26.06
N ALA A 118 15.52 13.31 -25.90
CA ALA A 118 14.33 14.15 -25.67
C ALA A 118 14.38 14.90 -24.33
N LEU A 119 15.04 14.35 -23.30
CA LEU A 119 15.25 15.02 -22.02
C LEU A 119 16.25 16.17 -22.13
N ASP A 120 17.30 16.02 -22.94
CA ASP A 120 18.32 17.05 -23.16
C ASP A 120 17.80 18.21 -24.03
N GLU A 121 16.82 17.96 -24.91
CA GLU A 121 16.18 19.01 -25.75
C GLU A 121 15.26 19.94 -24.94
N LEU A 122 14.75 19.48 -23.79
CA LEU A 122 13.71 20.17 -23.01
C LEU A 122 14.24 21.32 -22.11
N ASP A 123 15.56 21.59 -22.13
CA ASP A 123 16.29 22.62 -21.35
C ASP A 123 15.77 22.84 -19.92
N LEU A 124 15.81 21.77 -19.11
CA LEU A 124 15.28 21.78 -17.75
C LEU A 124 16.32 22.19 -16.69
N PRO A 125 15.87 22.75 -15.55
CA PRO A 125 16.69 22.89 -14.36
C PRO A 125 17.36 21.56 -13.97
N ARG A 126 18.63 21.63 -13.55
CA ARG A 126 19.44 20.43 -13.20
C ARG A 126 18.71 19.47 -12.26
N GLU A 127 18.04 19.99 -11.24
CA GLU A 127 17.29 19.18 -10.28
C GLU A 127 16.12 18.40 -10.92
N GLN A 128 15.38 19.02 -11.84
CA GLN A 128 14.27 18.37 -12.54
C GLN A 128 14.77 17.32 -13.52
N ARG A 129 15.85 17.65 -14.24
CA ARG A 129 16.51 16.74 -15.18
C ARG A 129 16.99 15.47 -14.50
N ASP A 130 17.67 15.59 -13.35
CA ASP A 130 18.21 14.44 -12.62
C ASP A 130 17.11 13.50 -12.12
N VAL A 131 15.94 14.06 -11.73
CA VAL A 131 14.78 13.26 -11.32
C VAL A 131 14.17 12.50 -12.50
N LEU A 132 13.96 13.17 -13.64
CA LEU A 132 13.44 12.51 -14.85
C LEU A 132 14.41 11.45 -15.37
N LEU A 133 15.71 11.74 -15.37
CA LEU A 133 16.77 10.80 -15.71
C LEU A 133 16.68 9.55 -14.82
N SER A 134 16.60 9.72 -13.50
CA SER A 134 16.44 8.60 -12.57
C SER A 134 15.18 7.76 -12.85
N ARG A 135 14.07 8.39 -13.26
CA ARG A 135 12.84 7.67 -13.65
C ARG A 135 13.02 6.89 -14.96
N ILE A 136 13.78 7.40 -15.92
CA ILE A 136 14.14 6.67 -17.15
C ILE A 136 14.99 5.45 -16.79
N GLU A 137 16.00 5.60 -15.92
CA GLU A 137 16.88 4.49 -15.52
C GLU A 137 16.15 3.37 -14.78
N ARG A 138 15.19 3.76 -13.93
CA ARG A 138 14.31 2.84 -13.20
C ARG A 138 13.19 2.24 -14.07
N LYS A 139 13.16 2.54 -15.38
CA LYS A 139 12.15 2.07 -16.35
C LYS A 139 10.72 2.48 -15.96
N ILE A 140 10.56 3.60 -15.26
CA ILE A 140 9.26 4.19 -14.90
C ILE A 140 8.72 5.01 -16.08
N ILE A 141 9.61 5.71 -16.78
CA ILE A 141 9.31 6.43 -18.02
C ILE A 141 9.69 5.52 -19.18
N VAL A 142 8.70 5.18 -20.01
CA VAL A 142 8.84 4.28 -21.17
C VAL A 142 8.53 4.99 -22.49
N SER A 143 7.86 6.15 -22.46
CA SER A 143 7.56 6.95 -23.64
C SER A 143 7.83 8.43 -23.42
N THR A 144 8.09 9.17 -24.50
CA THR A 144 8.41 10.60 -24.47
C THR A 144 7.26 11.45 -23.93
N ARG A 145 6.01 11.00 -24.10
CA ARG A 145 4.81 11.67 -23.56
C ARG A 145 4.79 11.74 -22.03
N GLN A 146 5.57 10.90 -21.35
CA GLN A 146 5.68 10.88 -19.88
C GLN A 146 6.79 11.80 -19.35
N LEU A 147 7.58 12.44 -20.23
CA LEU A 147 8.59 13.43 -19.87
C LEU A 147 7.91 14.79 -19.60
N ASP A 148 7.16 14.86 -18.51
CA ASP A 148 6.49 16.09 -18.07
C ASP A 148 7.30 16.75 -16.94
N PRO A 149 7.84 17.97 -17.15
CA PRO A 149 8.55 18.74 -16.12
C PRO A 149 7.68 19.09 -14.92
N GLU A 150 6.38 19.34 -15.12
CA GLU A 150 5.44 19.72 -14.05
C GLU A 150 5.14 18.53 -13.12
N SER A 151 5.33 17.30 -13.61
CA SER A 151 5.30 16.08 -12.79
C SER A 151 6.45 16.01 -11.77
N VAL A 152 7.47 16.85 -11.93
CA VAL A 152 8.62 16.94 -11.04
C VAL A 152 8.48 18.17 -10.16
N ARG A 153 7.91 17.94 -8.97
CA ARG A 153 7.92 18.93 -7.90
C ARG A 153 9.27 18.89 -7.21
N PRO A 154 10.12 19.93 -7.34
CA PRO A 154 11.37 19.98 -6.60
C PRO A 154 11.06 19.93 -5.10
N GLU A 155 11.66 18.97 -4.40
CA GLU A 155 11.57 18.93 -2.94
C GLU A 155 12.32 20.13 -2.37
N LYS A 156 11.62 21.03 -1.67
CA LYS A 156 12.28 22.09 -0.90
C LYS A 156 13.15 21.44 0.18
N MET A 157 14.46 21.50 0.00
CA MET A 157 15.44 20.88 0.91
C MET A 157 15.89 21.80 2.04
N GLU A 158 15.59 23.10 1.94
CA GLU A 158 15.89 24.09 2.96
C GLU A 158 14.71 25.04 3.22
N ALA A 159 14.54 25.45 4.48
CA ALA A 159 13.62 26.49 4.90
C ALA A 159 14.33 27.44 5.86
N ARG A 160 14.12 28.75 5.68
CA ARG A 160 14.82 29.82 6.39
C ARG A 160 13.86 30.78 7.10
N GLY A 161 14.36 31.42 8.16
CA GLY A 161 13.70 32.54 8.84
C GLY A 161 12.31 32.19 9.36
N MET A 162 11.31 32.96 8.93
CA MET A 162 9.92 32.87 9.40
C MET A 162 9.10 31.74 8.76
N ASP A 163 9.66 30.95 7.82
CA ASP A 163 8.93 29.85 7.18
C ASP A 163 8.79 28.64 8.11
N PHE A 164 7.93 28.75 9.10
CA PHE A 164 7.68 27.68 10.07
C PHE A 164 7.12 26.42 9.41
N MET A 165 6.18 26.56 8.47
CA MET A 165 5.58 25.42 7.78
C MET A 165 6.61 24.66 6.92
N GLY A 166 7.49 25.39 6.23
CA GLY A 166 8.60 24.79 5.49
C GLY A 166 9.57 24.04 6.41
N LYS A 167 9.96 24.64 7.55
CA LYS A 167 10.83 24.02 8.56
C LYS A 167 10.23 22.72 9.11
N VAL A 168 8.93 22.72 9.43
CA VAL A 168 8.21 21.51 9.89
C VAL A 168 8.19 20.45 8.79
N ARG A 169 7.83 20.82 7.56
CA ARG A 169 7.73 19.85 6.46
C ARG A 169 9.07 19.20 6.13
N ILE A 170 10.17 19.95 6.13
CA ILE A 170 11.51 19.42 5.88
C ILE A 170 11.93 18.46 7.00
N ALA A 171 11.62 18.80 8.25
CA ALA A 171 11.89 17.92 9.39
C ALA A 171 11.03 16.64 9.35
N GLU A 172 9.75 16.73 8.97
CA GLU A 172 8.86 15.57 8.76
C GLU A 172 9.39 14.67 7.63
N GLN A 173 9.81 15.25 6.51
CA GLN A 173 10.42 14.50 5.40
C GLN A 173 11.71 13.79 5.81
N ALA A 174 12.61 14.48 6.52
CA ALA A 174 13.85 13.89 6.99
C ALA A 174 13.62 12.75 8.00
N SER A 175 12.59 12.89 8.85
CA SER A 175 12.16 11.82 9.77
C SER A 175 11.59 10.61 9.02
N ALA A 176 10.86 10.83 7.92
CA ALA A 176 10.32 9.74 7.11
C ALA A 176 11.41 9.00 6.30
N SER A 177 12.46 9.71 5.89
CA SER A 177 13.52 9.17 5.03
C SER A 177 14.83 8.85 5.76
N ASP A 178 14.83 8.81 7.10
CA ASP A 178 16.01 8.65 7.98
C ASP A 178 17.24 9.47 7.53
N SER A 179 17.01 10.71 7.10
CA SER A 179 18.05 11.59 6.57
C SER A 179 18.57 12.56 7.63
N LEU A 180 19.84 12.96 7.49
CA LEU A 180 20.45 13.97 8.37
C LEU A 180 19.80 15.34 8.17
N LEU A 181 19.60 16.06 9.28
CA LEU A 181 19.14 17.43 9.33
C LEU A 181 20.26 18.32 9.86
N GLN A 182 20.48 19.44 9.18
CA GLN A 182 21.24 20.58 9.67
C GLN A 182 20.25 21.64 10.17
N ILE A 183 20.37 22.01 11.43
CA ILE A 183 19.51 23.00 12.08
C ILE A 183 20.39 24.10 12.65
N GLN A 184 20.13 25.33 12.25
CA GLN A 184 20.77 26.52 12.82
C GLN A 184 19.80 27.22 13.76
N LEU A 185 20.24 27.48 14.98
CA LEU A 185 19.47 28.13 16.04
C LEU A 185 20.09 29.47 16.38
N GLU A 186 19.24 30.47 16.64
CA GLU A 186 19.66 31.74 17.23
C GLU A 186 19.72 31.60 18.76
N ALA A 187 20.94 31.66 19.30
CA ALA A 187 21.23 31.67 20.72
C ALA A 187 21.81 33.04 21.12
N GLY A 188 21.00 34.09 21.04
CA GLY A 188 21.43 35.46 21.35
C GLY A 188 22.25 36.07 20.22
N LYS A 189 23.53 36.42 20.47
CA LYS A 189 24.44 36.98 19.44
C LYS A 189 25.14 35.91 18.61
N ASP A 190 25.10 34.64 19.04
CA ASP A 190 25.77 33.54 18.37
C ASP A 190 24.75 32.60 17.71
N THR A 191 25.10 32.12 16.51
CA THR A 191 24.32 31.08 15.83
C THR A 191 24.91 29.71 16.13
N ARG A 192 24.10 28.82 16.71
CA ARG A 192 24.49 27.42 16.98
C ARG A 192 23.98 26.53 15.86
N THR A 193 24.87 25.78 15.21
CA THR A 193 24.51 24.81 14.17
C THR A 193 24.60 23.39 14.72
N ILE A 194 23.55 22.60 14.53
CA ILE A 194 23.45 21.21 14.95
C ILE A 194 23.23 20.35 13.71
N LEU A 195 23.96 19.25 13.60
CA LEU A 195 23.82 18.27 12.53
C LEU A 195 23.53 16.90 13.15
N GLY A 196 22.44 16.26 12.71
CA GLY A 196 22.01 15.02 13.32
C GLY A 196 20.76 14.40 12.73
N LYS A 197 20.37 13.23 13.24
CA LYS A 197 19.17 12.50 12.79
C LYS A 197 17.93 12.88 13.62
N PRO A 198 16.78 13.17 12.99
CA PRO A 198 15.54 13.39 13.71
C PRO A 198 15.02 12.07 14.30
N LEU A 199 14.82 12.03 15.63
CA LEU A 199 14.28 10.87 16.33
C LEU A 199 12.76 10.92 16.46
N SER A 200 12.22 12.09 16.81
CA SER A 200 10.77 12.27 16.97
C SER A 200 10.39 13.75 16.97
N MET A 201 9.11 14.01 16.68
CA MET A 201 8.55 15.35 16.59
C MET A 201 7.28 15.44 17.45
N ILE A 202 7.19 16.46 18.31
CA ILE A 202 6.06 16.68 19.21
C ILE A 202 5.45 18.06 18.91
N LYS A 203 4.20 18.07 18.45
CA LYS A 203 3.44 19.30 18.18
C LYS A 203 2.86 19.84 19.50
N LYS A 204 3.35 21.01 19.94
CA LYS A 204 2.78 21.80 21.04
C LYS A 204 1.99 22.97 20.46
N ARG A 205 1.11 23.60 21.24
CA ARG A 205 0.27 24.72 20.76
C ARG A 205 1.14 25.83 20.13
N GLY A 206 1.13 25.91 18.80
CA GLY A 206 1.87 26.92 18.03
C GLY A 206 3.37 26.65 17.81
N ASP A 207 3.92 25.53 18.28
CA ASP A 207 5.34 25.19 18.08
C ASP A 207 5.56 23.68 17.92
N VAL A 208 6.64 23.29 17.27
CA VAL A 208 7.03 21.90 17.07
C VAL A 208 8.39 21.65 17.70
N MET A 209 8.40 20.75 18.68
CA MET A 209 9.63 20.29 19.35
C MET A 209 10.19 19.08 18.60
N LEU A 210 11.38 19.21 18.05
CA LEU A 210 12.11 18.14 17.38
C LEU A 210 13.15 17.56 18.33
N LYS A 211 13.12 16.25 18.56
CA LYS A 211 14.22 15.52 19.19
C LYS A 211 15.20 15.11 18.09
N ILE A 212 16.44 15.57 18.19
CA ILE A 212 17.52 15.26 17.26
C ILE A 212 18.65 14.54 18.01
N GLN A 213 19.22 13.52 17.38
CA GLN A 213 20.45 12.90 17.83
C GLN A 213 21.61 13.50 17.04
N SER A 214 22.52 14.19 17.73
CA SER A 214 23.73 14.75 17.13
C SER A 214 24.61 13.64 16.56
N GLU A 215 25.15 13.83 15.35
CA GLU A 215 26.06 12.85 14.73
C GLU A 215 27.45 12.86 15.37
N ALA A 216 27.90 14.01 15.90
CA ALA A 216 29.24 14.16 16.47
C ALA A 216 29.41 13.41 17.80
N ASP A 217 28.46 13.57 18.73
CA ASP A 217 28.57 13.06 20.10
C ASP A 217 27.49 12.03 20.45
N GLY A 218 26.55 11.75 19.54
CA GLY A 218 25.40 10.89 19.82
C GLY A 218 24.41 11.45 20.83
N SER A 219 24.61 12.69 21.29
CA SER A 219 23.76 13.36 22.27
C SER A 219 22.36 13.63 21.72
N ILE A 220 21.35 13.42 22.57
CA ILE A 220 19.95 13.66 22.20
C ILE A 220 19.55 15.03 22.73
N GLU A 221 19.23 15.95 21.84
CA GLU A 221 18.75 17.29 22.18
C GLU A 221 17.31 17.50 21.69
N THR A 222 16.54 18.30 22.42
CA THR A 222 15.19 18.69 22.02
C THR A 222 15.18 20.16 21.63
N LEU A 223 14.83 20.46 20.39
CA LEU A 223 14.91 21.78 19.78
C LEU A 223 13.53 22.28 19.34
N SER A 224 13.30 23.59 19.41
CA SER A 224 12.11 24.22 18.84
C SER A 224 12.36 24.58 17.38
N LEU A 225 11.51 24.10 16.47
CA LEU A 225 11.56 24.46 15.05
C LEU A 225 11.12 25.91 14.81
N GLY A 226 10.31 26.49 15.71
CA GLY A 226 9.96 27.91 15.68
C GLY A 226 11.19 28.81 15.80
N ARG A 227 12.13 28.44 16.69
CA ARG A 227 13.38 29.19 16.96
C ARG A 227 14.54 28.87 16.00
N ALA A 228 14.34 27.92 15.08
CA ALA A 228 15.37 27.60 14.09
C ALA A 228 15.40 28.66 12.98
N VAL A 229 16.59 29.16 12.67
CA VAL A 229 16.85 30.11 11.58
C VAL A 229 16.93 29.41 10.25
N LEU A 230 17.54 28.22 10.21
CA LEU A 230 17.68 27.40 9.02
C LEU A 230 17.41 25.95 9.40
N VAL A 231 16.57 25.29 8.62
CA VAL A 231 16.43 23.84 8.65
C VAL A 231 16.71 23.35 7.24
N ARG A 232 17.75 22.53 7.11
CA ARG A 232 18.17 21.95 5.85
C ARG A 232 18.29 20.45 6.00
N ARG A 233 17.70 19.71 5.06
CA ARG A 233 17.90 18.26 4.95
C ARG A 233 19.14 18.00 4.10
N ILE A 234 20.04 17.17 4.62
CA ILE A 234 21.18 16.66 3.88
C ILE A 234 20.71 15.38 3.17
N ARG A 235 20.83 15.32 1.84
CA ARG A 235 20.61 14.06 1.12
C ARG A 235 21.66 13.07 1.63
N GLY A 236 21.20 12.00 2.26
CA GLY A 236 22.04 10.82 2.43
C GLY A 236 22.52 10.37 1.06
N SER A 237 23.73 9.80 1.00
CA SER A 237 24.26 9.26 -0.24
C SER A 237 23.25 8.29 -0.85
N ILE A 238 22.83 8.55 -2.09
CA ILE A 238 22.06 7.60 -2.91
C ILE A 238 22.81 6.28 -3.14
N PHE A 239 24.06 6.15 -2.65
CA PHE A 239 24.91 4.97 -2.73
C PHE A 239 25.04 4.18 -1.41
N SER A 240 24.42 4.61 -0.30
CA SER A 240 24.49 3.87 0.97
C SER A 240 23.14 3.24 1.30
N GLU A 241 22.77 2.22 0.56
CA GLU A 241 21.75 1.27 1.00
C GLU A 241 22.46 0.18 1.83
N PRO A 242 22.04 -0.09 3.09
CA PRO A 242 22.59 -1.23 3.81
C PRO A 242 22.02 -2.49 3.17
N LEU A 243 22.91 -3.31 2.61
CA LEU A 243 22.65 -4.72 2.30
C LEU A 243 22.15 -5.38 3.59
N LYS A 244 20.84 -5.55 3.73
CA LYS A 244 20.28 -6.47 4.72
C LYS A 244 20.50 -7.89 4.18
N GLY A 245 21.42 -8.60 4.84
CA GLY A 245 21.55 -10.06 4.73
C GLY A 245 20.42 -10.80 5.42
#